data_AF-A0A2J8T4Y4-F1
#
_entry.id   AF-A0A2J8T4Y4-F1
#
_cell.length_a   1.000
_cell.length_b   1.000
_cell.length_c   1.000
_cell.angle_alpha   90.00
_cell.angle_beta   90.00
_cell.angle_gamma   90.00
#
_symmetry.space_group_name_H-M   'P 1'
#
loop_
_entity.id
_entity.type
_entity.pdbx_description
1 polymer ?
#
loop_
_entity_poly.entity_id
_entity_poly.type
_entity_poly.pdbx_seq_one_letter_code
_entity_poly.pdbx_strand_id
1 'polypeptide(L)'
;VHSVLYSSPAILLKEIILVDDASVDEYLHDKLDEYVKQFSIVKIVRQRERKGLITARLLGATVATAETLTFLDAHSFSTGDYSNDSQSR
;
A
#
# COMPACT_ATOMS: atom_id res chain seq x y z
N VAL A 1 -4.83 -0.88 -0.77
CA VAL A 1 -4.23 -0.44 -2.07
C VAL A 1 -5.27 0.24 -2.95
N HIS A 2 -6.34 -0.44 -3.39
CA HIS A 2 -7.40 0.15 -4.23
C HIS A 2 -7.97 1.45 -3.69
N SER A 3 -8.35 1.48 -2.41
CA SER A 3 -8.93 2.67 -1.80
C SER A 3 -8.03 3.90 -1.94
N VAL A 4 -6.70 3.74 -1.81
CA VAL A 4 -5.72 4.83 -2.02
C VAL A 4 -5.61 5.23 -3.49
N LEU A 5 -5.61 4.26 -4.40
CA LEU A 5 -5.55 4.51 -5.84
C LEU A 5 -6.77 5.27 -6.35
N TYR A 6 -7.97 4.97 -5.83
CA TYR A 6 -9.22 5.60 -6.28
C TYR A 6 -9.52 6.93 -5.57
N SER A 7 -9.10 7.10 -4.31
CA SER A 7 -9.39 8.31 -3.55
C SER A 7 -8.34 9.42 -3.69
N SER A 8 -7.14 9.11 -4.21
CA SER A 8 -6.04 10.07 -4.27
C SER A 8 -5.91 10.66 -5.67
N PRO A 9 -5.84 12.01 -5.82
CA PRO A 9 -5.54 12.62 -7.09
C PRO A 9 -4.21 12.10 -7.65
N ALA A 10 -4.20 11.63 -8.90
CA ALA A 10 -3.02 11.03 -9.53
C ALA A 10 -1.78 11.94 -9.52
N ILE A 11 -1.98 13.27 -9.52
CA ILE A 11 -0.89 14.26 -9.46
C ILE A 11 -0.16 14.30 -8.11
N LEU A 12 -0.80 13.82 -7.03
CA LEU A 12 -0.25 13.83 -5.67
C LEU A 12 0.35 12.46 -5.28
N LEU A 13 -0.03 11.40 -5.99
CA LEU A 13 0.37 10.03 -5.65
C LEU A 13 1.59 9.62 -6.47
N LYS A 14 2.79 9.85 -5.91
CA LYS A 14 4.06 9.52 -6.58
C LYS A 14 4.38 8.03 -6.58
N GLU A 15 4.27 7.38 -5.42
CA GLU A 15 4.52 5.96 -5.24
C GLU A 15 3.78 5.40 -4.03
N ILE A 16 3.43 4.11 -4.08
CA ILE A 16 2.91 3.34 -2.97
C ILE A 16 3.95 2.29 -2.61
N ILE A 17 4.43 2.31 -1.37
CA ILE A 17 5.42 1.35 -0.88
C ILE A 17 4.73 0.41 0.10
N LEU A 18 4.59 -0.85 -0.28
CA LEU A 18 4.11 -1.93 0.57
C LEU A 18 5.31 -2.58 1.25
N VAL A 19 5.38 -2.50 2.57
CA VAL A 19 6.44 -3.15 3.35
C VAL A 19 5.89 -4.43 3.95
N ASP A 20 6.49 -5.56 3.58
CA ASP A 20 6.21 -6.87 4.14
C ASP A 20 7.20 -7.18 5.28
N ASP A 21 6.69 -7.28 6.51
CA ASP A 21 7.46 -7.56 7.73
C ASP A 21 7.52 -9.08 8.00
N ALA A 22 8.07 -9.83 7.05
CA ALA A 22 8.19 -11.29 7.09
C ALA A 22 6.84 -12.01 7.31
N SER A 23 5.87 -11.73 6.43
CA SER A 23 4.62 -12.49 6.40
C SER A 23 4.86 -13.97 6.10
N VAL A 24 3.97 -14.83 6.61
CA VAL A 24 4.05 -16.29 6.46
C VAL A 24 3.13 -16.79 5.34
N ASP A 25 2.09 -16.04 5.01
CA ASP A 25 1.07 -16.47 4.07
C ASP A 25 1.61 -16.50 2.62
N GLU A 26 1.57 -17.66 1.97
CA GLU A 26 2.08 -17.86 0.60
C GLU A 26 1.50 -16.87 -0.43
N TYR A 27 0.23 -16.50 -0.30
CA TYR A 27 -0.42 -15.55 -1.21
C TYR A 27 0.15 -14.13 -1.12
N LEU A 28 0.84 -13.79 -0.03
CA LEU A 28 1.48 -12.50 0.13
C LEU A 28 2.82 -12.44 -0.59
N HIS A 29 3.37 -13.53 -1.12
CA HIS A 29 4.65 -13.56 -1.85
C HIS A 29 4.43 -13.40 -3.35
N ASP A 30 4.66 -14.45 -4.15
CA ASP A 30 4.67 -14.39 -5.61
C ASP A 30 3.35 -13.89 -6.20
N LYS A 31 2.22 -14.30 -5.62
CA LYS A 31 0.90 -13.89 -6.07
C LYS A 31 0.66 -12.39 -5.86
N LEU A 32 1.15 -11.83 -4.76
CA LEU A 32 1.09 -10.39 -4.52
C LEU A 32 2.02 -9.64 -5.47
N ASP A 33 3.23 -10.16 -5.70
CA ASP A 33 4.20 -9.57 -6.63
C ASP A 33 3.64 -9.52 -8.06
N GLU A 34 3.01 -10.59 -8.54
CA GLU A 34 2.31 -10.61 -9.82
C GLU A 34 1.14 -9.63 -9.85
N TYR A 35 0.37 -9.58 -8.77
CA TYR A 35 -0.77 -8.68 -8.67
C TYR A 35 -0.35 -7.21 -8.73
N VAL A 36 0.71 -6.80 -8.03
CA VAL A 36 1.12 -5.39 -8.02
C VAL A 36 1.81 -4.93 -9.31
N LYS A 37 2.36 -5.85 -10.12
CA LYS A 37 3.03 -5.52 -11.40
C LYS A 37 2.12 -4.75 -12.37
N GLN A 38 0.80 -4.87 -12.25
CA GLN A 38 -0.14 -4.10 -13.06
C GLN A 38 -0.16 -2.60 -12.70
N PHE A 39 0.34 -2.22 -11.52
CA PHE A 39 0.40 -0.84 -11.04
C PHE A 39 1.86 -0.35 -11.04
N SER A 40 2.21 0.52 -12.00
CA SER A 40 3.58 1.04 -12.14
C SER A 40 4.08 1.86 -10.95
N ILE A 41 3.17 2.37 -10.11
CA ILE A 41 3.48 3.19 -8.94
C ILE A 41 3.61 2.39 -7.64
N VAL A 42 3.31 1.08 -7.65
CA VAL A 42 3.34 0.24 -6.44
C VAL A 42 4.67 -0.53 -6.39
N LYS A 43 5.36 -0.45 -5.25
CA LYS A 43 6.59 -1.18 -4.96
C LYS A 43 6.40 -2.03 -3.71
N ILE A 44 6.96 -3.22 -3.71
CA ILE A 44 7.00 -4.08 -2.53
C ILE A 44 8.42 -4.14 -1.99
N VAL A 45 8.56 -3.94 -0.68
CA VAL A 45 9.82 -4.09 0.05
C VAL A 45 9.65 -5.22 1.05
N ARG A 46 10.50 -6.24 0.93
CA ARG A 46 10.43 -7.46 1.74
C ARG A 46 11.48 -7.42 2.84
N GLN A 47 11.06 -7.58 4.09
CA GLN A 47 11.96 -7.79 5.21
C GLN A 47 12.19 -9.29 5.43
N ARG A 48 13.45 -9.70 5.59
CA ARG A 48 13.82 -11.12 5.77
C ARG A 48 13.40 -11.69 7.13
N GLU A 49 13.24 -10.83 8.11
CA GLU A 49 12.93 -11.19 9.50
C GLU A 49 11.87 -10.24 10.04
N ARG A 50 11.03 -10.73 10.95
CA ARG A 50 9.99 -9.92 11.59
C ARG A 50 10.63 -8.97 12.61
N LYS A 51 10.60 -7.67 12.35
CA LYS A 51 11.18 -6.62 13.23
C LYS A 51 10.14 -5.61 13.70
N GLY A 52 8.88 -5.78 13.33
CA GLY A 52 7.75 -5.00 13.81
C GLY A 52 7.51 -3.70 13.02
N LEU A 53 6.37 -3.09 13.34
CA LEU A 53 5.78 -1.96 12.60
C LEU A 53 6.71 -0.75 12.46
N ILE A 54 7.46 -0.40 13.52
CA ILE A 54 8.36 0.77 13.49
C ILE A 54 9.47 0.54 12.47
N THR A 55 10.10 -0.63 12.52
CA THR A 55 11.18 -0.99 11.60
C THR A 55 10.67 -1.05 10.16
N ALA A 56 9.50 -1.63 9.95
CA ALA A 56 8.86 -1.68 8.64
C ALA A 56 8.57 -0.26 8.08
N ARG A 57 8.05 0.64 8.92
CA ARG A 57 7.79 2.04 8.53
C ARG A 57 9.09 2.78 8.17
N LEU A 58 10.15 2.59 8.96
CA LEU A 58 11.45 3.19 8.66
C LEU A 58 12.04 2.63 7.36
N LEU A 59 11.93 1.32 7.12
CA LEU A 59 12.38 0.68 5.89
C LEU A 59 11.63 1.23 4.66
N GLY A 60 10.31 1.45 4.77
CA GLY A 60 9.55 2.11 3.72
C GLY A 60 10.00 3.55 3.49
N ALA A 61 10.29 4.29 4.56
CA ALA A 61 10.75 5.67 4.49
C ALA A 61 12.15 5.80 3.85
N THR A 62 13.07 4.84 4.06
CA THR A 62 14.43 4.92 3.48
C THR A 62 14.45 4.72 1.97
N VAL A 63 13.46 4.04 1.40
CA VAL A 63 13.36 3.83 -0.06
C VAL A 63 12.45 4.84 -0.75
N ALA A 64 11.70 5.64 0.02
CA ALA A 64 10.76 6.61 -0.51
C ALA A 64 11.49 7.83 -1.11
N THR A 65 10.97 8.32 -2.24
CA THR A 65 11.50 9.46 -3.00
C THR A 65 10.54 10.64 -3.06
N ALA A 66 9.36 10.51 -2.45
CA ALA A 66 8.37 11.57 -2.34
C ALA A 66 8.79 12.62 -1.31
N GLU A 67 8.31 13.86 -1.49
CA GLU A 67 8.55 14.95 -0.54
C GLU A 67 7.83 14.74 0.78
N THR A 68 6.65 14.11 0.74
CA THR A 68 5.82 13.81 1.91
C THR A 68 5.58 12.31 2.04
N LEU A 69 5.52 11.84 3.29
CA LEU A 69 5.25 10.44 3.63
C LEU A 69 3.91 10.32 4.37
N THR A 70 3.04 9.45 3.88
CA THR A 70 1.77 9.11 4.52
C THR A 70 1.77 7.63 4.86
N PHE A 71 1.66 7.31 6.15
CA PHE A 71 1.57 5.93 6.62
C PHE A 71 0.10 5.52 6.74
N LEU A 72 -0.24 4.38 6.12
CA LEU A 72 -1.56 3.77 6.19
C LEU A 72 -1.41 2.31 6.63
N ASP A 73 -2.31 1.83 7.47
CA ASP A 73 -2.31 0.43 7.88
C ASP A 73 -2.97 -0.44 6.80
N ALA A 74 -2.59 -1.72 6.74
CA ALA A 74 -3.02 -2.64 5.68
C ALA A 74 -4.55 -2.85 5.60
N HIS A 75 -5.26 -2.61 6.71
CA HIS A 75 -6.72 -2.75 6.81
C HIS A 75 -7.45 -1.40 6.77
N SER A 76 -6.75 -0.28 6.52
CA SER A 76 -7.37 1.04 6.46
C SER A 76 -8.12 1.22 5.15
N PHE A 77 -9.42 1.53 5.27
CA PHE A 77 -10.29 1.96 4.18
C PHE A 77 -10.38 3.51 4.22
N SER A 78 -10.09 4.18 3.11
CA SER A 78 -10.28 5.63 3.00
C SER A 78 -11.78 5.93 2.96
N THR A 79 -12.29 6.71 3.91
CA THR A 79 -13.72 7.06 4.10
C THR A 79 -14.34 7.95 3.01
N GLY A 80 -13.71 8.08 1.84
CA GLY A 80 -14.18 8.93 0.73
C GLY A 80 -15.23 8.29 -0.19
N ASP A 81 -15.60 7.03 0.03
CA ASP A 81 -16.44 6.25 -0.89
C ASP A 81 -17.96 6.34 -0.62
N TYR A 82 -18.41 7.22 0.28
CA TYR A 82 -19.83 7.43 0.58
C TYR A 82 -20.48 8.47 -0.33
N SER A 83 -20.41 8.29 -1.64
CA SER A 83 -21.23 9.09 -2.56
C SER A 83 -21.49 8.36 -3.87
N ASN A 84 -22.17 7.22 -3.84
CA ASN A 84 -23.09 6.82 -4.93
C ASN A 84 -23.94 5.55 -4.70
N ASP A 85 -24.07 5.00 -3.49
CA ASP A 85 -24.91 3.81 -3.28
C ASP A 85 -26.34 4.16 -2.83
N SER A 86 -26.99 5.06 -3.57
CA SER A 86 -28.40 5.41 -3.36
C SER A 86 -29.24 5.36 -4.63
N GLN A 87 -29.00 4.39 -5.54
CA GLN A 87 -30.02 3.89 -6.47
C GLN A 87 -29.74 2.44 -6.88
N SER A 88 -30.31 1.47 -6.16
CA SER A 88 -30.75 0.16 -6.67
C SER A 88 -31.11 -0.78 -5.51
N ARG A 89 -32.23 -0.50 -4.83
CA ARG A 89 -33.06 -1.51 -4.16
C ARG A 89 -34.52 -1.13 -4.32
#